data_AF-A0A841IHV1-F1
#
_entry.id   AF-A0A841IHV1-F1
#
_cell.length_a   1.000
_cell.length_b   1.000
_cell.length_c   1.000
_cell.angle_alpha   90.00
_cell.angle_beta   90.00
_cell.angle_gamma   90.00
#
_symmetry.space_group_name_H-M   'P 1'
#
loop_
_entity.id
_entity.type
_entity.pdbx_description
1 polymer ?
#
loop_
_entity_poly.entity_id
_entity_poly.type
_entity_poly.pdbx_seq_one_letter_code
_entity_poly.pdbx_strand_id
1 'polypeptide(L)'
;MSTADHYAYRVLWSAEDSAYVGTVAELPSLSWIADTRSEAFEGIQQLAADVVADMVRNGEQPPEAIADRTFSGRFQVRVPPEVHRQLALEAAEQNVSLNRLVSARLAGV
;
A
#
# COMPACT_ATOMS: atom_id res chain seq x y z
N MET A 1 -18.48 -3.48 12.86
CA MET A 1 -17.20 -3.01 12.29
C MET A 1 -17.05 -3.74 10.97
N SER A 2 -17.03 -2.98 9.89
CA SER A 2 -16.86 -3.49 8.53
C SER A 2 -15.37 -3.72 8.27
N THR A 3 -15.01 -4.63 7.36
CA THR A 3 -13.61 -4.81 6.92
C THR A 3 -13.00 -3.50 6.41
N ALA A 4 -13.84 -2.58 5.90
CA ALA A 4 -13.44 -1.25 5.46
C ALA A 4 -12.83 -0.38 6.57
N ASP A 5 -13.23 -0.58 7.84
CA ASP A 5 -12.76 0.25 8.96
C ASP A 5 -11.24 0.15 9.18
N HIS A 6 -10.64 -0.98 8.77
CA HIS A 6 -9.21 -1.25 8.91
C HIS A 6 -8.40 -0.97 7.64
N TYR A 7 -9.04 -0.45 6.58
CA TYR A 7 -8.35 -0.10 5.35
C TYR A 7 -7.39 1.07 5.52
N ALA A 8 -6.36 1.10 4.68
CA ALA A 8 -5.35 2.14 4.71
C ALA A 8 -5.80 3.36 3.88
N TYR A 9 -6.30 4.37 4.56
CA TYR A 9 -6.74 5.63 3.97
C TYR A 9 -5.61 6.67 3.94
N ARG A 10 -5.63 7.51 2.90
CA ARG A 10 -4.71 8.65 2.76
C ARG A 10 -5.45 9.83 2.15
N VAL A 11 -5.12 11.04 2.62
CA VAL A 11 -5.59 12.30 2.04
C VAL A 11 -4.38 13.10 1.56
N LEU A 12 -4.43 13.57 0.32
CA LEU A 12 -3.40 14.38 -0.32
C LEU A 12 -4.02 15.64 -0.92
N TRP A 13 -3.23 16.72 -1.04
CA TRP A 13 -3.64 17.89 -1.81
C TRP A 13 -3.38 17.64 -3.29
N SER A 14 -4.38 17.87 -4.14
CA SER A 14 -4.26 17.91 -5.60
C SER A 14 -4.20 19.35 -6.06
N ALA A 15 -3.07 19.75 -6.64
CA ALA A 15 -2.93 21.07 -7.23
C ALA A 15 -3.73 21.23 -8.53
N GLU A 16 -4.00 20.13 -9.24
CA GLU A 16 -4.81 20.10 -10.46
C GLU A 16 -6.29 20.39 -10.15
N ASP A 17 -6.82 19.73 -9.13
CA ASP A 17 -8.21 19.88 -8.70
C ASP A 17 -8.41 21.05 -7.71
N SER A 18 -7.32 21.67 -7.25
CA SER A 18 -7.32 22.67 -6.18
C SER A 18 -8.10 22.23 -4.93
N ALA A 19 -8.02 20.94 -4.61
CA ALA A 19 -8.82 20.27 -3.59
C ALA A 19 -8.04 19.12 -2.92
N TYR A 20 -8.61 18.56 -1.86
CA TYR A 20 -8.09 17.38 -1.19
C TYR A 20 -8.66 16.10 -1.80
N VAL A 21 -7.81 15.10 -2.00
CA VAL A 21 -8.16 13.79 -2.55
C VAL A 21 -7.91 12.72 -1.51
N GLY A 22 -8.98 12.06 -1.07
CA GLY A 22 -8.96 10.84 -0.27
C GLY A 22 -8.83 9.60 -1.16
N THR A 23 -7.95 8.68 -0.78
CA THR A 23 -7.74 7.39 -1.46
C THR A 23 -7.64 6.26 -0.45
N VAL A 24 -7.99 5.05 -0.86
CA VAL A 24 -7.86 3.82 -0.05
C VAL A 24 -6.98 2.81 -0.77
N ALA A 25 -6.02 2.20 -0.06
CA ALA A 25 -5.01 1.34 -0.67
C ALA A 25 -5.58 0.00 -1.19
N GLU A 26 -6.57 -0.54 -0.50
CA GLU A 26 -7.22 -1.81 -0.82
C GLU A 26 -8.15 -1.72 -2.03
N LEU A 27 -8.67 -0.52 -2.32
CA LEU A 27 -9.56 -0.25 -3.45
C LEU A 27 -8.98 0.90 -4.29
N PRO A 28 -7.92 0.67 -5.10
CA PRO A 28 -7.19 1.73 -5.80
C PRO A 28 -8.02 2.54 -6.82
N SER A 29 -9.17 2.02 -7.24
CA SER A 29 -10.11 2.70 -8.12
C SER A 29 -10.99 3.72 -7.40
N LEU A 30 -11.02 3.72 -6.06
CA LEU A 30 -11.82 4.65 -5.26
C LEU A 30 -11.00 5.88 -4.89
N SER A 31 -11.60 7.04 -5.16
CA SER A 31 -11.12 8.32 -4.69
C SER A 31 -12.30 9.23 -4.32
N TRP A 32 -12.05 10.19 -3.44
CA TRP A 32 -13.01 11.20 -3.06
C TRP A 32 -12.35 12.58 -3.04
N ILE A 33 -12.98 13.57 -3.68
CA ILE A 33 -12.44 14.93 -3.77
C ILE A 33 -13.30 15.85 -2.92
N ALA A 34 -12.68 16.66 -2.07
CA ALA A 34 -13.37 17.65 -1.24
C ALA A 34 -12.50 18.87 -0.95
N ASP A 35 -13.13 19.99 -0.58
CA ASP A 35 -12.44 21.25 -0.29
C ASP A 35 -11.62 21.21 1.00
N THR A 36 -12.00 20.31 1.93
CA THR A 36 -11.29 20.13 3.20
C THR A 36 -10.73 18.72 3.38
N ARG A 37 -9.69 18.60 4.22
CA ARG A 37 -9.08 17.30 4.54
C ARG A 37 -10.06 16.35 5.23
N SER A 38 -10.88 16.88 6.13
CA SER A 38 -11.84 16.08 6.90
C SER A 38 -12.93 15.52 6.00
N GLU A 39 -13.50 16.34 5.12
CA GLU A 39 -14.52 15.87 4.16
C GLU A 39 -13.94 14.86 3.16
N ALA A 40 -12.70 15.06 2.72
CA ALA A 40 -12.03 14.10 1.85
C ALA A 40 -11.83 12.74 2.53
N PHE A 41 -11.52 12.76 3.84
CA PHE A 41 -11.34 11.56 4.66
C PHE A 41 -12.66 10.85 4.96
N GLU A 42 -13.65 11.58 5.48
CA GLU A 42 -14.97 11.03 5.80
C GLU A 42 -15.67 10.49 4.55
N GLY A 43 -15.56 11.22 3.43
CA GLY A 43 -16.12 10.82 2.15
C GLY A 43 -15.52 9.52 1.61
N ILE A 44 -14.19 9.36 1.64
CA ILE A 44 -13.56 8.11 1.19
C ILE A 44 -13.86 6.94 2.13
N GLN A 45 -14.00 7.18 3.44
CA GLN A 45 -14.39 6.14 4.39
C GLN A 45 -15.81 5.63 4.12
N GLN A 46 -16.77 6.54 3.95
CA GLN A 46 -18.15 6.18 3.65
C GLN A 46 -18.25 5.45 2.31
N LEU A 47 -17.59 5.97 1.27
CA LEU A 47 -17.57 5.35 -0.06
C LEU A 47 -17.01 3.93 -0.01
N ALA A 48 -15.91 3.71 0.71
CA ALA A 48 -15.34 2.38 0.88
C ALA A 48 -16.29 1.44 1.62
N ALA A 49 -16.98 1.91 2.68
CA ALA A 49 -17.96 1.12 3.41
C ALA A 49 -19.16 0.71 2.54
N ASP A 50 -19.66 1.63 1.71
CA ASP A 50 -20.78 1.38 0.80
C ASP A 50 -20.39 0.35 -0.27
N VAL A 51 -19.22 0.50 -0.89
CA VAL A 51 -18.70 -0.44 -1.89
C VAL A 51 -18.51 -1.83 -1.28
N VAL A 52 -17.94 -1.93 -0.09
CA VAL A 52 -17.77 -3.22 0.61
C VAL A 52 -19.13 -3.85 0.91
N ALA A 53 -20.12 -3.07 1.35
CA ALA A 53 -21.46 -3.57 1.60
C ALA A 53 -22.14 -4.08 0.31
N ASP A 54 -21.94 -3.39 -0.81
CA ASP A 54 -22.45 -3.80 -2.12
C ASP A 54 -21.77 -5.07 -2.63
N MET A 55 -20.45 -5.19 -2.50
CA MET A 55 -19.71 -6.42 -2.83
C MET A 55 -20.26 -7.62 -2.06
N VAL A 56 -20.43 -7.47 -0.74
CA VAL A 56 -21.00 -8.53 0.12
C VAL A 56 -22.42 -8.89 -0.33
N ARG A 57 -23.25 -7.90 -0.68
CA ARG A 57 -24.62 -8.13 -1.18
C ARG A 57 -24.63 -8.89 -2.51
N ASN A 58 -23.64 -8.67 -3.36
CA ASN A 58 -23.46 -9.37 -4.63
C ASN A 58 -22.79 -10.74 -4.49
N GLY A 59 -22.38 -11.14 -3.28
CA GLY A 59 -21.66 -12.40 -3.03
C GLY A 59 -20.18 -12.34 -3.42
N GLU A 60 -19.65 -11.15 -3.65
CA GLU A 60 -18.21 -10.92 -3.87
C GLU A 60 -17.46 -10.88 -2.53
N GLN A 61 -16.17 -11.21 -2.57
CA GLN A 61 -15.30 -11.10 -1.39
C GLN A 61 -14.56 -9.76 -1.40
N PRO A 62 -14.80 -8.88 -0.43
CA PRO A 62 -14.02 -7.65 -0.27
C PRO A 62 -12.54 -7.94 -0.06
N PRO A 63 -11.63 -7.04 -0.46
CA PRO A 63 -10.22 -7.19 -0.17
C PRO A 63 -9.97 -7.21 1.35
N GLU A 64 -9.02 -8.04 1.77
CA GLU A 64 -8.56 -8.06 3.16
C GLU A 64 -7.79 -6.78 3.47
N ALA A 65 -8.06 -6.19 4.64
CA ALA A 65 -7.37 -4.99 5.10
C ALA A 65 -5.87 -5.25 5.21
N ILE A 66 -5.04 -4.37 4.67
CA ILE A 66 -3.58 -4.52 4.72
C ILE A 66 -3.08 -4.60 6.16
N ALA A 67 -3.75 -3.91 7.09
CA ALA A 67 -3.47 -3.94 8.52
C ALA A 67 -3.66 -5.33 9.16
N ASP A 68 -4.61 -6.12 8.63
CA ASP A 68 -4.95 -7.44 9.16
C ASP A 68 -4.11 -8.56 8.51
N ARG A 69 -3.39 -8.25 7.42
CA ARG A 69 -2.56 -9.22 6.69
C ARG A 69 -1.33 -9.64 7.50
N THR A 70 -1.01 -10.93 7.45
CA THR A 70 0.23 -11.47 8.01
C THR A 70 1.36 -11.43 6.97
N PHE A 71 2.46 -10.73 7.28
CA PHE A 71 3.62 -10.63 6.39
C PHE A 71 4.74 -11.59 6.81
N SER A 72 5.12 -12.52 5.94
CA SER A 72 6.16 -13.53 6.23
C SER A 72 7.59 -12.99 6.22
N GLY A 73 7.80 -11.74 5.77
CA GLY A 73 9.13 -11.16 5.54
C GLY A 73 9.89 -11.77 4.35
N ARG A 74 9.37 -12.81 3.68
CA ARG A 74 9.98 -13.36 2.47
C ARG A 74 9.58 -12.52 1.27
N PHE A 75 10.56 -11.88 0.65
CA PHE A 75 10.36 -10.99 -0.49
C PHE A 75 11.25 -11.44 -1.65
N GLN A 76 10.67 -12.17 -2.61
CA GLN A 76 11.37 -12.62 -3.81
C GLN A 76 11.23 -11.58 -4.91
N VAL A 77 12.35 -10.95 -5.30
CA VAL A 77 12.38 -9.91 -6.33
C VAL A 77 13.14 -10.41 -7.53
N ARG A 78 12.59 -10.17 -8.72
CA ARG A 78 13.31 -10.38 -9.97
C ARG A 78 14.15 -9.14 -10.28
N VAL A 79 15.44 -9.33 -10.45
CA VAL A 79 16.37 -8.26 -10.83
C VAL A 79 17.17 -8.68 -12.07
N PRO A 80 17.64 -7.73 -12.90
CA PRO A 80 18.54 -8.03 -14.00
C PRO A 80 19.82 -8.73 -13.51
N PRO A 81 20.44 -9.60 -14.35
CA PRO A 81 21.67 -10.32 -13.98
C PRO A 81 22.81 -9.41 -13.53
N GLU A 82 22.91 -8.21 -14.09
CA GLU A 82 23.95 -7.21 -13.81
C GLU A 82 23.81 -6.68 -12.38
N VAL A 83 22.58 -6.39 -11.96
CA VAL A 83 22.26 -5.93 -10.60
C VAL A 83 22.55 -7.04 -9.59
N HIS A 84 22.14 -8.27 -9.90
CA HIS A 84 22.45 -9.42 -9.05
C HIS A 84 23.96 -9.61 -8.87
N ARG A 85 24.74 -9.50 -9.96
CA ARG A 85 26.20 -9.59 -9.91
C ARG A 85 26.82 -8.51 -9.02
N GLN A 86 26.37 -7.26 -9.16
CA GLN A 86 26.88 -6.15 -8.37
C GLN A 86 26.62 -6.37 -6.87
N LEU A 87 25.40 -6.75 -6.51
CA LEU A 87 25.04 -7.04 -5.11
C LEU A 87 25.83 -8.22 -4.54
N ALA A 88 26.10 -9.25 -5.35
CA ALA A 88 26.90 -10.40 -4.92
C ALA A 88 28.36 -10.04 -4.65
N LEU A 89 28.95 -9.17 -5.48
CA LEU A 89 30.32 -8.67 -5.27
C LEU A 89 30.40 -7.83 -3.99
N GLU A 90 29.50 -6.87 -3.83
CA GLU A 90 29.47 -5.99 -2.66
C GLU A 90 29.24 -6.77 -1.35
N ALA A 91 28.38 -7.80 -1.38
CA ALA A 91 28.16 -8.66 -0.23
C ALA A 91 29.44 -9.45 0.14
N ALA A 92 30.20 -9.91 -0.85
CA ALA A 92 31.46 -10.60 -0.63
C ALA A 92 32.54 -9.66 -0.08
N GLU A 93 32.65 -8.42 -0.58
CA GLU A 93 33.57 -7.39 -0.08
C GLU A 93 33.30 -7.04 1.38
N GLN A 94 32.02 -6.97 1.77
CA GLN A 94 31.60 -6.68 3.14
C GLN A 94 31.55 -7.93 4.05
N ASN A 95 31.86 -9.11 3.50
CA ASN A 95 31.80 -10.40 4.20
C ASN A 95 30.43 -10.68 4.87
N VAL A 96 29.35 -10.33 4.16
CA VAL A 96 27.95 -10.54 4.59
C VAL A 96 27.19 -11.39 3.57
N SER A 97 26.05 -11.96 3.98
CA SER A 97 25.17 -12.62 3.02
C SER A 97 24.47 -11.62 2.11
N LEU A 98 24.18 -12.03 0.87
CA LEU A 98 23.43 -11.22 -0.10
C LEU A 98 22.10 -10.73 0.48
N ASN A 99 21.36 -11.61 1.16
CA ASN A 99 20.10 -11.24 1.82
C ASN A 99 20.30 -10.19 2.92
N ARG A 100 21.39 -10.23 3.68
CA ARG A 100 21.68 -9.24 4.71
C ARG A 100 21.99 -7.87 4.10
N LEU A 101 22.79 -7.83 3.04
CA LEU A 101 23.07 -6.59 2.31
C LEU A 101 21.78 -5.99 1.74
N VAL A 102 20.98 -6.79 1.03
CA VAL A 102 19.71 -6.34 0.44
C VAL A 102 18.73 -5.88 1.52
N SER A 103 18.63 -6.59 2.64
CA SER A 103 17.75 -6.20 3.75
C SER A 103 18.15 -4.86 4.36
N ALA A 104 19.45 -4.60 4.53
CA ALA A 104 19.94 -3.31 5.03
C ALA A 104 19.58 -2.15 4.08
N ARG A 105 19.75 -2.35 2.77
CA ARG A 105 19.38 -1.36 1.74
C ARG A 105 17.87 -1.10 1.69
N LEU A 106 17.04 -2.14 1.81
CA LEU A 106 15.58 -2.02 1.84
C LEU A 106 15.08 -1.26 3.08
N ALA A 107 15.80 -1.35 4.21
CA ALA A 107 15.48 -0.64 5.43
C ALA A 107 15.80 0.87 5.38
N GLY A 108 16.43 1.35 4.31
CA GLY A 108 16.80 2.77 4.15
C GLY A 108 17.99 3.21 5.02
N VAL A 109 18.82 2.26 5.47
CA VAL A 109 20.09 2.54 6.17
C VAL A 109 21.23 2.70 5.17
#